data_AF-A0A920JQY0-F1
#
_entry.id   AF-A0A920JQY0-F1
#
_cell.length_a   1.000
_cell.length_b   1.000
_cell.length_c   1.000
_cell.angle_alpha   90.00
_cell.angle_beta   90.00
_cell.angle_gamma   90.00
#
_symmetry.space_group_name_H-M   'P 1'
#
loop_
_entity.id
_entity.type
_entity.pdbx_description
1 polymer ?
#
loop_
_entity_poly.entity_id
_entity_poly.type
_entity_poly.pdbx_seq_one_letter_code
_entity_poly.pdbx_strand_id
1 'polypeptide(L)'
;MSGDYDNAYAASEKFIRLYPRNTNIDYAYFMRGMTGYYEDDGLLSSVFSLDLSKRDVSTAMKSYADLTEFMIRYPESEYVDVARERLIFLRNLIASSELDGAEYYIKRGAYLSALNRANYVLKNIPDSSEKDRALRIMKEAFEKLGYDEYAEQIIDLESS
;
A
#
# COMPACT_ATOMS: atom_id res chain seq x y z
N MET A 1 -10.65 5.82 17.63
CA MET A 1 -9.69 5.76 18.75
C MET A 1 -8.25 6.13 18.32
N SER A 2 -8.06 7.20 17.54
CA SER A 2 -6.79 7.50 16.86
C SER A 2 -5.66 8.03 17.76
N GLY A 3 -5.99 8.71 18.87
CA GLY A 3 -4.97 9.29 19.75
C GLY A 3 -4.11 8.26 20.48
N ASP A 4 -4.62 7.05 20.70
CA ASP A 4 -3.86 5.98 21.36
C ASP A 4 -2.79 5.38 20.43
N TYR A 5 -3.06 5.32 19.12
CA TYR A 5 -2.09 4.82 18.13
C TYR A 5 -0.93 5.78 17.89
N ASP A 6 -1.21 7.08 17.76
CA ASP A 6 -0.16 8.10 17.63
C ASP A 6 0.74 8.14 18.86
N ASN A 7 0.15 8.00 20.05
CA ASN A 7 0.90 7.90 21.31
C ASN A 7 1.74 6.62 21.35
N ALA A 8 1.21 5.48 20.90
CA ALA A 8 1.94 4.22 20.84
C ALA A 8 3.10 4.27 19.82
N TYR A 9 2.90 4.93 18.69
CA TYR A 9 3.95 5.19 17.69
C TYR A 9 5.09 6.01 18.29
N ALA A 10 4.76 7.16 18.89
CA ALA A 10 5.74 8.05 19.52
C ALA A 10 6.47 7.39 20.70
N ALA A 11 5.77 6.57 21.49
CA ALA A 11 6.37 5.79 22.56
C ALA A 11 7.37 4.76 22.02
N SER A 12 7.05 4.09 20.91
CA SER A 12 7.93 3.14 20.24
C SER A 12 9.19 3.84 19.72
N GLU A 13 9.08 4.98 19.04
CA GLU A 13 10.23 5.78 18.60
C GLU A 13 11.10 6.23 19.77
N LYS A 14 10.48 6.69 20.86
CA LYS A 14 11.20 7.10 22.06
C LYS A 14 11.97 5.94 22.67
N PHE A 15 11.37 4.75 22.75
CA PHE A 15 12.02 3.55 23.28
C PHE A 15 13.24 3.17 22.43
N ILE A 16 13.08 3.15 21.10
CA ILE A 16 14.16 2.84 20.15
C ILE A 16 15.36 3.80 20.36
N ARG A 17 15.08 5.09 20.53
CA ARG A 17 16.11 6.11 20.73
C ARG A 17 16.81 6.01 22.09
N LEU A 18 16.06 5.76 23.16
CA LEU A 18 16.60 5.75 24.52
C LEU A 18 17.31 4.44 24.87
N TYR A 19 16.85 3.31 24.32
CA TYR A 19 17.32 1.98 24.70
C TYR A 19 17.69 1.10 23.49
N PRO A 20 18.59 1.54 22.60
CA PRO A 20 18.89 0.84 21.34
C PRO A 20 19.54 -0.55 21.52
N ARG A 21 20.05 -0.87 22.71
CA ARG A 21 20.67 -2.17 23.05
C ARG A 21 19.79 -3.05 23.93
N ASN A 22 18.52 -2.68 24.13
CA ASN A 22 17.59 -3.50 24.91
C ASN A 22 17.33 -4.82 24.18
N THR A 23 17.07 -5.89 24.94
CA THR A 23 16.75 -7.21 24.38
C THR A 23 15.45 -7.21 23.57
N ASN A 24 14.50 -6.33 23.90
CA ASN A 24 13.17 -6.24 23.29
C ASN A 24 13.09 -5.07 22.29
N ILE A 25 14.23 -4.66 21.74
CA ILE A 25 14.28 -3.56 20.77
C ILE A 25 13.50 -3.90 19.50
N ASP A 26 13.50 -5.18 19.10
CA ASP A 26 12.75 -5.72 17.97
C ASP A 26 11.25 -5.48 18.12
N TYR A 27 10.68 -5.71 19.31
CA TYR A 27 9.28 -5.42 19.60
C TYR A 27 8.94 -3.94 19.43
N ALA A 28 9.84 -3.03 19.80
CA ALA A 28 9.62 -1.59 19.62
C ALA A 28 9.60 -1.20 18.13
N TYR A 29 10.47 -1.79 17.30
CA TYR A 29 10.42 -1.59 15.84
C TYR A 29 9.14 -2.17 15.24
N PHE A 30 8.73 -3.36 15.67
CA PHE A 30 7.47 -3.98 15.27
C PHE A 30 6.27 -3.09 15.61
N MET A 31 6.15 -2.62 16.86
CA MET A 31 5.04 -1.78 17.31
C MET A 31 5.00 -0.43 16.62
N ARG A 32 6.16 0.18 16.33
CA ARG A 32 6.23 1.40 15.52
C ARG A 32 5.57 1.18 14.15
N GLY A 33 5.91 0.08 13.48
CA GLY A 33 5.28 -0.29 12.22
C GLY A 33 3.79 -0.56 12.32
N MET A 34 3.36 -1.36 13.30
CA MET A 34 1.96 -1.77 13.49
C MET A 34 1.00 -0.62 13.80
N THR A 35 1.49 0.41 14.51
CA THR A 35 0.66 1.54 14.97
C THR A 35 0.62 2.70 13.98
N GLY A 36 1.53 2.74 12.99
CA GLY A 36 1.63 3.82 12.02
C GLY A 36 0.45 3.94 11.04
N TYR A 37 -0.32 2.86 10.86
CA TYR A 37 -1.59 2.87 10.14
C TYR A 37 -2.63 2.12 10.95
N TYR A 38 -3.62 2.85 11.45
CA TYR A 38 -4.80 2.27 12.05
C TYR A 38 -6.02 2.67 11.22
N GLU A 39 -6.73 1.66 10.72
CA GLU A 39 -8.05 1.87 10.16
C GLU A 39 -9.01 1.89 11.34
N ASP A 40 -9.70 3.02 11.54
CA ASP A 40 -10.82 3.07 12.48
C ASP A 40 -11.89 2.13 11.87
N ASP A 41 -11.96 0.88 12.35
CA ASP A 41 -12.95 -0.15 11.99
C ASP A 41 -14.42 0.31 12.20
N GLY A 42 -14.63 1.56 12.62
CA GLY A 42 -15.90 2.10 13.12
C GLY A 42 -16.87 2.65 12.09
N LEU A 43 -16.56 2.73 10.79
CA LEU A 43 -17.51 3.26 9.80
C LEU A 43 -17.66 2.33 8.60
N LEU A 44 -18.68 1.47 8.69
CA LEU A 44 -19.70 1.26 7.65
C LEU A 44 -19.60 2.23 6.45
N SER A 45 -18.65 2.01 5.54
CA SER A 45 -18.55 2.73 4.26
C SER A 45 -19.48 2.13 3.20
N SER A 46 -20.33 1.17 3.58
CA SER A 46 -21.36 0.52 2.76
C SER A 46 -22.45 1.46 2.20
N VAL A 47 -22.31 2.80 2.28
CA VAL A 47 -23.37 3.72 1.83
C VAL A 47 -22.91 4.83 0.88
N PHE A 48 -21.62 5.13 0.71
CA PHE A 48 -21.24 6.25 -0.16
C PHE A 48 -20.09 5.94 -1.12
N SER A 49 -20.48 5.38 -2.26
CA SER A 49 -19.91 5.68 -3.55
C SER A 49 -19.96 7.20 -3.79
N LEU A 50 -18.90 7.93 -3.44
CA LEU A 50 -18.46 9.24 -3.98
C LEU A 50 -17.56 9.99 -2.97
N ASP A 51 -16.40 9.42 -2.59
CA ASP A 51 -15.16 10.20 -2.39
C ASP A 51 -13.94 9.28 -2.16
N LEU A 52 -13.72 8.33 -3.06
CA LEU A 52 -12.53 7.44 -3.00
C LEU A 52 -11.20 8.19 -3.21
N SER A 53 -11.26 9.49 -3.56
CA SER A 53 -10.08 10.34 -3.77
C SER A 53 -9.37 10.76 -2.47
N LYS A 54 -9.95 10.49 -1.30
CA LYS A 54 -9.51 11.03 0.00
C LYS A 54 -8.94 10.02 0.99
N ARG A 55 -8.78 8.76 0.62
CA ARG A 55 -8.12 7.81 1.51
C ARG A 55 -6.62 8.08 1.45
N ASP A 56 -6.15 8.97 2.31
CA ASP A 56 -4.73 9.30 2.44
C ASP A 56 -3.97 8.04 2.90
N VAL A 57 -3.27 7.41 1.96
CA VAL A 57 -2.45 6.22 2.20
C VAL A 57 -1.06 6.56 2.75
N SER A 58 -0.75 7.83 3.03
CA SER A 58 0.57 8.23 3.54
C SER A 58 0.95 7.52 4.85
N THR A 59 -0.02 7.33 5.74
CA THR A 59 0.14 6.58 6.99
C THR A 59 0.36 5.08 6.73
N ALA A 60 -0.35 4.50 5.76
CA ALA A 60 -0.12 3.12 5.30
C ALA A 60 1.28 2.93 4.71
N MET A 61 1.74 3.87 3.88
CA MET A 61 3.10 3.86 3.31
C MET A 61 4.17 3.98 4.40
N LYS A 62 3.95 4.84 5.40
CA LYS A 62 4.85 4.97 6.55
C LYS A 62 4.93 3.69 7.36
N SER A 63 3.77 3.10 7.69
CA SER A 63 3.66 1.82 8.39
C SER A 63 4.35 0.69 7.61
N TYR A 64 4.18 0.66 6.28
CA TYR A 64 4.84 -0.31 5.40
C TYR A 64 6.37 -0.17 5.44
N ALA A 65 6.88 1.06 5.38
CA ALA A 65 8.31 1.34 5.48
C ALA A 65 8.88 0.94 6.85
N ASP A 66 8.17 1.28 7.94
CA ASP A 66 8.58 0.95 9.31
C ASP A 66 8.61 -0.57 9.56
N LEU A 67 7.61 -1.31 9.07
CA LEU A 67 7.58 -2.78 9.15
C LEU A 67 8.65 -3.44 8.27
N THR A 68 8.93 -2.86 7.11
CA THR A 68 10.00 -3.34 6.23
C THR A 68 11.37 -3.15 6.90
N GLU A 69 11.59 -2.02 7.58
CA GLU A 69 12.80 -1.81 8.39
C GLU A 69 12.90 -2.84 9.53
N PHE A 70 11.80 -3.11 10.24
CA PHE A 70 11.75 -4.16 11.26
C PHE A 70 12.18 -5.52 10.70
N MET A 71 11.59 -5.95 9.58
CA MET A 71 11.89 -7.23 8.94
C MET A 71 13.35 -7.36 8.49
N ILE A 72 13.94 -6.27 7.99
CA ILE A 72 15.35 -6.23 7.57
C ILE A 72 16.29 -6.30 8.78
N ARG A 73 15.98 -5.57 9.86
CA ARG A 73 16.85 -5.49 11.04
C ARG A 73 16.73 -6.71 11.95
N TYR A 74 15.55 -7.29 12.07
CA TYR A 74 15.23 -8.35 13.03
C TYR A 74 14.55 -9.55 12.35
N PRO A 75 15.20 -10.19 11.37
CA PRO A 75 14.60 -11.28 10.58
C PRO A 75 14.29 -12.54 11.39
N GLU A 76 14.88 -12.69 12.58
CA GLU A 76 14.70 -13.83 13.49
C GLU A 76 13.75 -13.52 14.67
N SER A 77 13.11 -12.33 14.68
CA SER A 77 12.19 -11.96 15.74
C SER A 77 10.91 -12.81 15.69
N GLU A 78 10.31 -13.09 16.84
CA GLU A 78 9.04 -13.83 16.94
C GLU A 78 7.87 -13.12 16.24
N TYR A 79 7.97 -11.80 16.02
CA TYR A 79 6.91 -11.00 15.39
C TYR A 79 6.99 -10.95 13.86
N VAL A 80 7.97 -11.62 13.24
CA VAL A 80 8.22 -11.60 11.79
C VAL A 80 7.02 -12.10 10.98
N ASP A 81 6.37 -13.16 11.43
CA ASP A 81 5.22 -13.72 10.70
C ASP A 81 4.02 -12.75 10.70
N VAL A 82 3.75 -12.14 11.86
CA VAL A 82 2.69 -11.14 12.01
C VAL A 82 2.99 -9.88 11.18
N ALA A 83 4.24 -9.42 11.20
CA ALA A 83 4.68 -8.28 10.39
C ALA A 83 4.55 -8.55 8.89
N ARG A 84 4.84 -9.79 8.45
CA ARG A 84 4.68 -10.20 7.04
C ARG A 84 3.23 -10.13 6.59
N GLU A 85 2.30 -10.64 7.39
CA GLU A 85 0.87 -10.55 7.09
C GLU A 85 0.41 -9.09 6.97
N ARG A 86 0.86 -8.24 7.91
CA ARG A 86 0.54 -6.81 7.87
C ARG A 86 1.14 -6.11 6.64
N LEU A 87 2.36 -6.45 6.24
CA LEU A 87 2.99 -5.94 5.02
C LEU A 87 2.20 -6.32 3.77
N ILE A 88 1.71 -7.56 3.67
CA ILE A 88 0.85 -7.99 2.55
C ILE A 88 -0.42 -7.15 2.49
N PHE A 89 -1.09 -6.94 3.63
CA PHE A 89 -2.27 -6.09 3.72
C PHE A 89 -1.98 -4.65 3.25
N LEU A 90 -0.96 -4.01 3.83
CA LEU A 90 -0.58 -2.64 3.50
C LEU A 90 -0.19 -2.49 2.03
N ARG A 91 0.56 -3.46 1.49
CA ARG A 91 0.95 -3.52 0.08
C ARG A 91 -0.29 -3.49 -0.84
N ASN A 92 -1.27 -4.34 -0.55
CA ASN A 92 -2.50 -4.42 -1.34
C ASN A 92 -3.36 -3.16 -1.18
N LEU A 93 -3.42 -2.58 0.02
CA LEU A 93 -4.12 -1.32 0.27
C LEU A 93 -3.52 -0.16 -0.54
N ILE A 94 -2.19 -0.01 -0.54
CA ILE A 94 -1.49 1.03 -1.28
C ILE A 94 -1.73 0.85 -2.79
N ALA A 95 -1.60 -0.37 -3.29
CA ALA A 95 -1.87 -0.67 -4.70
C ALA A 95 -3.32 -0.36 -5.09
N SER A 96 -4.29 -0.75 -4.26
CA SER A 96 -5.70 -0.53 -4.51
C SER A 96 -6.05 0.96 -4.59
N SER A 97 -5.51 1.77 -3.67
CA SER A 97 -5.70 3.22 -3.68
C SER A 97 -5.09 3.89 -4.93
N GLU A 98 -3.92 3.44 -5.38
CA GLU A 98 -3.33 3.95 -6.64
C GLU A 98 -4.21 3.63 -7.84
N LEU A 99 -4.78 2.42 -7.91
CA LEU A 99 -5.67 2.02 -9.00
C LEU A 99 -7.05 2.70 -8.94
N ASP A 100 -7.57 3.01 -7.75
CA ASP A 100 -8.75 3.87 -7.60
C ASP A 100 -8.50 5.25 -8.22
N GLY A 101 -7.31 5.82 -7.99
CA GLY A 101 -6.87 7.05 -8.63
C GLY A 101 -6.71 6.91 -10.14
N ALA A 102 -6.24 5.75 -10.62
CA ALA A 102 -6.12 5.47 -12.04
C ALA A 102 -7.49 5.39 -12.74
N GLU A 103 -8.45 4.68 -12.15
CA GLU A 103 -9.84 4.60 -12.65
C GLU A 103 -10.54 5.97 -12.64
N TYR A 104 -10.27 6.80 -11.62
CA TYR A 104 -10.73 8.17 -11.61
C TYR A 104 -10.22 8.94 -12.83
N TYR A 105 -8.95 8.78 -13.19
CA TYR A 105 -8.37 9.41 -14.38
C TYR A 105 -8.92 8.85 -15.69
N ILE A 106 -9.17 7.55 -15.79
CA ILE A 106 -9.88 6.94 -16.93
C ILE A 106 -11.22 7.64 -17.17
N LYS A 107 -12.05 7.75 -16.11
CA LYS A 107 -13.38 8.39 -16.16
C LYS A 107 -13.33 9.86 -16.59
N ARG A 108 -12.20 10.52 -16.40
CA ARG A 108 -11.97 11.94 -16.76
C ARG A 108 -11.28 12.12 -18.12
N GLY A 109 -10.96 11.04 -18.84
CA GLY A 109 -10.23 11.11 -20.11
C GLY A 109 -8.73 11.40 -19.96
N ALA A 110 -8.19 11.33 -18.74
CA ALA A 110 -6.77 11.56 -18.46
C ALA A 110 -5.96 10.27 -18.56
N TYR A 111 -5.98 9.63 -19.74
CA TYR A 111 -5.47 8.27 -19.95
C TYR A 111 -3.98 8.11 -19.62
N LEU A 112 -3.14 9.10 -19.94
CA LEU A 112 -1.72 9.08 -19.56
C LEU A 112 -1.52 9.05 -18.04
N SER A 113 -2.38 9.74 -17.28
CA SER A 113 -2.30 9.75 -15.81
C SER A 113 -2.75 8.41 -15.22
N ALA A 114 -3.80 7.81 -15.79
CA ALA A 114 -4.24 6.45 -15.44
C ALA A 114 -3.14 5.42 -15.72
N LEU A 115 -2.54 5.48 -16.91
CA LEU A 115 -1.44 4.62 -17.32
C LEU A 115 -0.25 4.71 -16.35
N ASN A 116 0.16 5.94 -16.00
CA ASN A 116 1.28 6.14 -15.08
C ASN A 116 1.04 5.52 -13.70
N ARG A 117 -0.19 5.60 -13.17
CA ARG A 117 -0.56 4.97 -11.89
C ARG A 117 -0.62 3.45 -11.95
N ALA A 118 -1.21 2.89 -13.00
CA ALA A 118 -1.23 1.45 -13.20
C ALA A 118 0.21 0.88 -13.33
N ASN A 119 1.05 1.55 -14.13
CA ASN A 119 2.45 1.18 -14.27
C ASN A 119 3.25 1.35 -12.97
N TYR A 120 2.92 2.34 -12.13
CA TYR A 120 3.53 2.47 -10.79
C TYR A 120 3.26 1.23 -9.94
N VAL A 121 2.02 0.73 -9.91
CA VAL A 121 1.66 -0.49 -9.17
C VAL A 121 2.43 -1.69 -9.70
N LEU A 122 2.49 -1.89 -11.01
CA LEU A 122 3.19 -3.03 -11.61
C LEU A 122 4.71 -2.99 -11.36
N LYS A 123 5.33 -1.80 -11.37
CA LYS A 123 6.77 -1.67 -11.17
C LYS A 123 7.20 -1.72 -9.71
N ASN A 124 6.43 -1.09 -8.82
CA ASN A 124 6.83 -0.90 -7.42
C ASN A 124 6.13 -1.86 -6.46
N ILE A 125 5.02 -2.46 -6.88
CA ILE A 125 4.18 -3.33 -6.05
C ILE A 125 3.78 -4.63 -6.81
N PRO A 126 4.75 -5.34 -7.43
CA PRO A 126 4.47 -6.43 -8.35
C PRO A 126 3.74 -7.63 -7.71
N ASP A 127 3.97 -7.87 -6.42
CA ASP A 127 3.35 -8.97 -5.68
C ASP A 127 1.96 -8.63 -5.11
N SER A 128 1.40 -7.47 -5.43
CA SER A 128 0.06 -7.11 -4.98
C SER A 128 -1.01 -7.98 -5.62
N SER A 129 -2.12 -8.21 -4.91
CA SER A 129 -3.33 -8.83 -5.48
C SER A 129 -3.98 -7.98 -6.57
N GLU A 130 -3.54 -6.73 -6.73
CA GLU A 130 -4.08 -5.75 -7.66
C GLU A 130 -3.40 -5.79 -9.04
N LYS A 131 -2.44 -6.71 -9.27
CA LYS A 131 -1.70 -6.84 -10.54
C LYS A 131 -2.63 -6.90 -11.75
N ASP A 132 -3.61 -7.80 -11.75
CA ASP A 132 -4.52 -7.98 -12.88
C ASP A 132 -5.39 -6.75 -13.11
N ARG A 133 -5.79 -6.07 -12.02
CA ARG A 133 -6.55 -4.82 -12.13
C ARG A 133 -5.69 -3.70 -12.75
N ALA A 134 -4.41 -3.62 -12.39
CA ALA A 134 -3.47 -2.68 -12.98
C ALA A 134 -3.27 -2.95 -14.47
N LEU A 135 -3.11 -4.22 -14.88
CA LEU A 135 -2.99 -4.61 -16.28
C LEU A 135 -4.24 -4.21 -17.09
N ARG A 136 -5.45 -4.46 -16.57
CA ARG A 136 -6.70 -4.01 -17.23
C ARG A 136 -6.77 -2.50 -17.43
N ILE A 137 -6.44 -1.72 -16.40
CA ILE A 137 -6.44 -0.25 -16.50
C ILE A 137 -5.39 0.23 -17.51
N MET A 138 -4.20 -0.40 -17.51
CA MET A 138 -3.13 -0.10 -18.45
C MET A 138 -3.54 -0.38 -19.90
N LYS A 139 -4.19 -1.52 -20.15
CA LYS A 139 -4.78 -1.88 -21.44
C LYS A 139 -5.81 -0.85 -21.90
N GLU A 140 -6.80 -0.52 -21.06
CA GLU A 140 -7.81 0.48 -21.39
C GLU A 140 -7.17 1.85 -21.70
N ALA A 141 -6.16 2.27 -20.92
CA ALA A 141 -5.47 3.52 -21.18
C ALA A 141 -4.74 3.53 -22.53
N PHE A 142 -4.06 2.43 -22.91
CA PHE A 142 -3.40 2.32 -24.20
C PHE A 142 -4.39 2.36 -25.38
N GLU A 143 -5.50 1.62 -25.30
CA GLU A 143 -6.57 1.65 -26.32
C GLU A 143 -7.12 3.07 -26.49
N LYS A 144 -7.38 3.78 -25.39
CA LYS A 144 -7.90 5.16 -25.42
C LYS A 144 -6.90 6.18 -25.96
N LEU A 145 -5.60 5.88 -25.89
CA LEU A 145 -4.54 6.71 -26.46
C LEU A 145 -4.23 6.36 -27.93
N GLY A 146 -4.81 5.29 -28.48
CA GLY A 146 -4.54 4.82 -29.84
C GLY A 146 -3.26 4.00 -29.99
N TYR A 147 -2.80 3.38 -28.90
CA TYR A 147 -1.59 2.55 -28.83
C TYR A 147 -1.94 1.06 -28.80
N ASP A 148 -2.65 0.57 -29.81
CA ASP A 148 -3.25 -0.77 -29.84
C ASP A 148 -2.19 -1.90 -29.74
N GLU A 149 -1.00 -1.71 -30.32
CA GLU A 149 0.12 -2.66 -30.23
C GLU A 149 0.57 -2.90 -28.78
N TYR A 150 0.50 -1.88 -27.94
CA TYR A 150 0.86 -2.00 -26.53
C TYR A 150 -0.28 -2.62 -25.72
N ALA A 151 -1.53 -2.36 -26.10
CA ALA A 151 -2.69 -3.00 -25.48
C ALA A 151 -2.68 -4.52 -25.70
N GLU A 152 -2.31 -4.98 -26.90
CA GLU A 152 -2.17 -6.41 -27.22
C GLU A 152 -1.08 -7.09 -26.37
N GLN A 153 0.08 -6.46 -26.21
CA GLN A 153 1.16 -6.99 -25.35
C GLN A 153 0.73 -7.20 -23.89
N ILE A 154 -0.23 -6.42 -23.39
CA ILE A 154 -0.75 -6.62 -22.03
C ILE A 154 -1.57 -7.90 -21.93
N ILE A 155 -2.30 -8.28 -22.98
CA ILE A 155 -3.10 -9.52 -23.02
C ILE A 155 -2.20 -10.75 -22.91
N ASP A 156 -1.04 -10.72 -23.57
CA ASP A 156 -0.04 -11.78 -23.49
C ASP A 156 0.53 -11.91 -22.08
N LEU A 157 0.71 -10.79 -21.37
CA LEU A 157 1.18 -10.75 -19.98
C LEU A 157 0.12 -11.23 -18.97
N GLU A 158 -1.18 -11.05 -19.24
CA GLU A 158 -2.26 -11.62 -18.42
C GLU A 158 -2.38 -13.15 -18.59
N SER A 159 -1.94 -13.68 -19.73
CA SER A 159 -2.05 -15.10 -20.09
C SER A 159 -0.84 -15.96 -19.66
N SER A 160 0.18 -15.35 -19.07
CA SER A 160 1.47 -15.96 -18.69
C SER A 160 1.64 -16.09 -17.18
#